data_AF-A0A2N6CHT1-F1
#
_entry.id   AF-A0A2N6CHT1-F1
#
_cell.length_a   1.000
_cell.length_b   1.000
_cell.length_c   1.000
_cell.angle_alpha   90.00
_cell.angle_beta   90.00
_cell.angle_gamma   90.00
#
_symmetry.space_group_name_H-M   'P 1'
#
loop_
_entity.id
_entity.type
_entity.pdbx_description
1 polymer ?
#
loop_
_entity_poly.entity_id
_entity_poly.type
_entity_poly.pdbx_seq_one_letter_code
_entity_poly.pdbx_strand_id
1 'polypeptide(L)'
;MHHYFGGIVMNWKIVFIGGLACYVAQWIVGFATAAVIHEGILDPVYIETPQFWRPELVQDPPDIMALLPRWISAGLIGSFLFAGIYSLLRHAFAGPGWLRGLKFGLMVAVIAASAMLGWSGVLALPDVIWAWWAFESFIYYPLGGAVLGWVAARLVPDPGLSP
;
A
#
# COMPACT_ATOMS: atom_id res chain seq x y z
N MET A 1 8.80 -37.80 -10.91
CA MET A 1 9.04 -36.77 -9.87
C MET A 1 10.10 -35.80 -10.39
N HIS A 2 9.69 -34.72 -11.04
CA HIS A 2 10.61 -33.65 -11.41
C HIS A 2 10.68 -32.66 -10.25
N HIS A 3 11.78 -32.72 -9.50
CA HIS A 3 12.14 -31.67 -8.55
C HIS A 3 12.43 -30.38 -9.33
N TYR A 4 11.43 -29.53 -9.52
CA TYR A 4 11.66 -28.13 -9.86
C TYR A 4 12.15 -27.42 -8.61
N PHE A 5 13.45 -27.51 -8.31
CA PHE A 5 14.14 -26.42 -7.60
C PHE A 5 14.43 -25.30 -8.61
N GLY A 6 13.39 -24.81 -9.28
CA GLY A 6 13.44 -23.52 -9.97
C GLY A 6 13.31 -22.46 -8.89
N GLY A 7 14.41 -21.76 -8.60
CA GLY A 7 14.45 -20.77 -7.54
C GLY A 7 13.28 -19.79 -7.62
N ILE A 8 12.82 -19.31 -6.47
CA ILE A 8 11.90 -18.17 -6.41
C ILE A 8 12.65 -16.98 -7.03
N VAL A 9 12.30 -16.63 -8.27
CA VAL A 9 12.94 -15.53 -9.00
C VAL A 9 11.95 -14.38 -9.15
N MET A 10 12.42 -13.19 -8.83
CA MET A 10 11.69 -11.93 -9.03
C MET A 10 11.29 -11.76 -10.49
N ASN A 11 10.03 -11.44 -10.75
CA ASN A 11 9.57 -11.11 -12.09
C ASN A 11 9.45 -9.59 -12.27
N TRP A 12 10.40 -9.01 -12.99
CA TRP A 12 10.46 -7.57 -13.22
C TRP A 12 9.22 -6.98 -13.93
N LYS A 13 8.49 -7.77 -14.72
CA LYS A 13 7.22 -7.29 -15.31
C LYS A 13 6.17 -7.10 -14.22
N ILE A 14 6.07 -8.02 -13.26
CA ILE A 14 5.19 -7.87 -12.10
C ILE A 14 5.61 -6.65 -11.28
N VAL A 15 6.91 -6.47 -11.04
CA VAL A 15 7.44 -5.33 -10.26
C VAL A 15 7.02 -4.00 -10.88
N PHE A 16 7.38 -3.75 -12.14
CA PHE A 16 7.19 -2.43 -12.75
C PHE A 16 5.76 -2.22 -13.24
N ILE A 17 5.17 -3.17 -13.98
CA ILE A 17 3.82 -2.99 -14.54
C ILE A 17 2.77 -3.22 -13.45
N GLY A 18 2.92 -4.30 -12.67
CA GLY A 18 2.03 -4.59 -11.55
C GLY A 18 2.14 -3.55 -10.44
N GLY A 19 3.36 -3.12 -10.09
CA GLY A 19 3.57 -2.06 -9.10
C GLY A 19 3.04 -0.70 -9.54
N LEU A 20 3.14 -0.35 -10.84
CA LEU A 20 2.52 0.88 -11.34
C LEU A 20 0.99 0.80 -11.27
N ALA A 21 0.38 -0.31 -11.67
CA ALA A 21 -1.06 -0.50 -11.56
C ALA A 21 -1.54 -0.48 -10.10
N CYS A 22 -0.78 -1.10 -9.18
CA CYS A 22 -1.00 -1.04 -7.74
C CYS A 22 -1.00 0.41 -7.24
N TYR A 23 0.03 1.18 -7.60
CA TYR A 23 0.15 2.59 -7.22
C TYR A 23 -1.02 3.42 -7.72
N VAL A 24 -1.41 3.29 -9.00
CA VAL A 24 -2.54 4.04 -9.56
C VAL A 24 -3.84 3.72 -8.80
N ALA A 25 -4.10 2.44 -8.50
CA ALA A 25 -5.28 2.06 -7.74
C ALA A 25 -5.29 2.64 -6.32
N GLN A 26 -4.14 2.56 -5.63
CA GLN A 26 -3.96 3.14 -4.31
C GLN A 26 -4.09 4.67 -4.34
N TRP A 27 -3.54 5.32 -5.36
CA TRP A 27 -3.60 6.76 -5.54
C TRP A 27 -5.04 7.26 -5.71
N ILE A 28 -5.82 6.59 -6.56
CA ILE A 28 -7.23 6.92 -6.78
C ILE A 28 -8.04 6.79 -5.49
N VAL A 29 -7.89 5.66 -4.78
CA VAL A 29 -8.59 5.48 -3.50
C VAL A 29 -8.08 6.43 -2.44
N GLY A 30 -6.83 6.87 -2.54
CA GLY A 30 -6.29 7.84 -1.63
C GLY A 30 -6.90 9.22 -1.70
N PHE A 31 -7.48 9.63 -2.82
CA PHE A 31 -8.31 10.84 -2.82
C PHE A 31 -9.58 10.68 -1.99
N ALA A 32 -10.18 9.49 -2.01
CA ALA A 32 -11.38 9.22 -1.24
C ALA A 32 -11.09 9.15 0.27
N THR A 33 -10.00 8.48 0.66
CA THR A 33 -9.61 8.42 2.08
C THR A 33 -9.03 9.76 2.55
N ALA A 34 -8.35 10.52 1.70
CA ALA A 34 -7.96 11.91 2.01
C ALA A 34 -9.18 12.76 2.39
N ALA A 35 -10.19 12.81 1.53
CA ALA A 35 -11.39 13.60 1.79
C ALA A 35 -12.16 13.13 3.04
N VAL A 36 -12.29 11.82 3.25
CA VAL A 36 -13.11 11.27 4.35
C VAL A 36 -12.35 11.23 5.67
N ILE A 37 -11.15 10.64 5.67
CA ILE A 37 -10.38 10.39 6.89
C ILE A 37 -9.57 11.63 7.26
N HIS A 38 -8.75 12.15 6.34
CA HIS A 38 -7.79 13.20 6.67
C HIS A 38 -8.44 14.58 6.78
N GLU A 39 -9.31 14.94 5.83
CA GLU A 39 -10.01 16.23 5.83
C GLU A 39 -11.33 16.20 6.62
N GLY A 40 -11.98 15.02 6.70
CA GLY A 40 -13.28 14.88 7.37
C GLY A 40 -13.20 14.56 8.86
N ILE A 41 -12.37 13.59 9.24
CA ILE A 41 -12.35 13.04 10.61
C ILE A 41 -11.15 13.54 11.40
N LEU A 42 -9.97 13.55 10.78
CA LEU A 42 -8.71 13.86 11.46
C LEU A 42 -8.34 15.34 11.41
N ASP A 43 -8.98 16.15 10.55
CA ASP A 43 -8.62 17.57 10.38
C ASP A 43 -8.62 18.36 11.69
N PRO A 44 -9.65 18.28 12.58
CA PRO A 44 -9.61 18.96 13.86
C PRO A 44 -8.44 18.51 14.74
N VAL A 45 -8.13 17.21 14.72
CA VAL A 45 -7.03 16.63 15.51
C VAL A 45 -5.68 17.08 14.95
N TYR A 46 -5.55 17.18 13.64
CA TYR A 46 -4.34 17.64 12.96
C TYR A 46 -4.03 19.11 13.27
N ILE A 47 -5.06 19.96 13.31
CA ILE A 47 -4.96 21.38 13.66
C ILE A 47 -4.51 21.55 15.12
N GLU A 48 -4.96 20.67 16.03
CA GLU A 48 -4.55 20.67 17.44
C GLU A 48 -3.12 20.14 17.66
N THR A 49 -2.49 19.53 16.65
CA THR A 49 -1.13 18.98 16.72
C THR A 49 -0.17 19.56 15.67
N PRO A 50 0.00 20.88 15.56
CA PRO A 50 0.79 21.51 14.50
C PRO A 50 2.27 21.12 14.54
N GLN A 51 2.81 20.82 15.72
CA GLN A 51 4.21 20.42 15.92
C GLN A 51 4.59 19.10 15.25
N PHE A 52 3.61 18.27 14.88
CA PHE A 52 3.86 17.02 14.17
C PHE A 52 4.13 17.26 12.67
N TRP A 53 3.60 18.34 12.13
CA TRP A 53 3.68 18.63 10.72
C TRP A 53 4.92 19.43 10.37
N ARG A 54 5.37 19.31 9.13
CA ARG A 54 6.49 20.07 8.59
C ARG A 54 5.99 21.46 8.19
N PRO A 55 6.25 22.52 8.97
CA PRO A 55 5.63 23.82 8.77
C PRO A 55 5.96 24.44 7.41
N GLU A 56 7.09 24.05 6.80
CA GLU A 56 7.49 24.48 5.46
C GLU A 56 6.72 23.80 4.31
N LEU A 57 5.91 22.78 4.62
CA LEU A 57 5.08 22.07 3.65
C LEU A 57 3.56 22.25 3.88
N VAL A 58 3.14 22.44 5.13
CA VAL A 58 1.73 22.50 5.54
C VAL A 58 1.26 23.91 5.92
N GLN A 59 1.95 24.96 5.48
CA GLN A 59 1.45 26.33 5.59
C GLN A 59 0.09 26.48 4.88
N ASP A 60 -0.58 27.61 5.08
CA ASP A 60 -1.88 27.88 4.45
C ASP A 60 -1.74 28.97 3.38
N PRO A 61 -1.91 28.66 2.06
CA PRO A 61 -2.22 27.35 1.49
C PRO A 61 -1.00 26.41 1.43
N PRO A 62 -1.18 25.07 1.44
CA PRO A 62 -0.07 24.10 1.44
C PRO A 62 0.84 24.22 0.23
N ASP A 63 2.14 23.89 0.38
CA ASP A 63 3.06 23.79 -0.78
C ASP A 63 2.80 22.48 -1.54
N ILE A 64 1.75 22.49 -2.36
CA ILE A 64 1.40 21.35 -3.20
C ILE A 64 2.53 21.00 -4.18
N MET A 65 3.32 21.98 -4.62
CA MET A 65 4.43 21.76 -5.55
C MET A 65 5.58 20.99 -4.89
N ALA A 66 5.79 21.17 -3.58
CA ALA A 66 6.74 20.39 -2.81
C ALA A 66 6.18 19.05 -2.30
N LEU A 67 4.87 18.98 -2.00
CA LEU A 67 4.21 17.79 -1.47
C LEU A 67 3.95 16.73 -2.54
N LEU A 68 3.43 17.13 -3.70
CA LEU A 68 3.02 16.18 -4.74
C LEU A 68 4.19 15.28 -5.22
N PRO A 69 5.41 15.79 -5.49
CA PRO A 69 6.54 14.94 -5.85
C PRO A 69 6.93 13.97 -4.74
N ARG A 70 6.79 14.36 -3.46
CA ARG A 70 7.08 13.48 -2.32
C ARG A 70 6.08 12.33 -2.26
N TRP A 71 4.79 12.63 -2.39
CA TRP A 71 3.73 11.61 -2.39
C TRP A 71 3.85 10.67 -3.58
N ILE A 72 4.09 11.20 -4.78
CA ILE A 72 4.27 10.38 -5.99
C ILE A 72 5.51 9.48 -5.86
N SER A 73 6.65 10.05 -5.45
CA SER A 73 7.90 9.29 -5.35
C SER A 73 7.82 8.21 -4.27
N ALA A 74 7.31 8.55 -3.08
CA ALA A 74 7.15 7.58 -1.99
C ALA A 74 6.15 6.48 -2.37
N GLY A 75 5.03 6.84 -3.01
CA GLY A 75 4.03 5.88 -3.47
C GLY A 75 4.56 4.93 -4.54
N LEU A 76 5.32 5.42 -5.53
CA LEU A 76 5.92 4.58 -6.57
C LEU A 76 7.01 3.65 -6.02
N ILE A 77 7.90 4.18 -5.17
CA ILE A 77 8.93 3.35 -4.51
C ILE A 77 8.25 2.26 -3.68
N GLY A 78 7.27 2.64 -2.86
CA GLY A 78 6.51 1.72 -2.02
C GLY A 78 5.80 0.64 -2.84
N SER A 79 5.15 1.01 -3.95
CA SER A 79 4.41 0.07 -4.78
C SER A 79 5.32 -0.91 -5.52
N PHE A 80 6.49 -0.48 -5.99
CA PHE A 80 7.48 -1.37 -6.61
C PHE A 80 8.08 -2.35 -5.61
N LEU A 81 8.37 -1.91 -4.38
CA LEU A 81 8.82 -2.80 -3.31
C LEU A 81 7.73 -3.82 -2.94
N PHE A 82 6.50 -3.35 -2.76
CA PHE A 82 5.33 -4.20 -2.50
C PHE A 82 5.12 -5.23 -3.61
N ALA A 83 5.20 -4.81 -4.88
CA ALA A 83 5.10 -5.69 -6.04
C ALA A 83 6.27 -6.67 -6.15
N GLY A 84 7.47 -6.26 -5.75
CA GLY A 84 8.63 -7.14 -5.67
C GLY A 84 8.42 -8.26 -4.67
N ILE A 85 8.05 -7.92 -3.45
CA ILE A 85 7.76 -8.92 -2.41
C ILE A 85 6.64 -9.86 -2.88
N TYR A 86 5.56 -9.32 -3.44
CA TYR A 86 4.48 -10.14 -4.00
C TYR A 86 4.97 -11.07 -5.10
N SER A 87 5.82 -10.60 -6.02
CA SER A 87 6.34 -11.44 -7.10
C SER A 87 7.09 -12.67 -6.59
N LEU A 88 7.74 -12.57 -5.42
CA LEU A 88 8.42 -13.69 -4.78
C LEU A 88 7.43 -14.62 -4.05
N LEU A 89 6.42 -14.05 -3.40
CA LEU A 89 5.53 -14.79 -2.49
C LEU A 89 4.21 -15.26 -3.12
N ARG A 90 3.83 -14.78 -4.31
CA ARG A 90 2.51 -15.03 -4.92
C ARG A 90 2.12 -16.50 -5.04
N HIS A 91 3.11 -17.40 -5.11
CA HIS A 91 2.92 -18.85 -5.22
C HIS A 91 2.47 -19.50 -3.89
N ALA A 92 2.71 -18.83 -2.76
CA ALA A 92 2.29 -19.31 -1.44
C ALA A 92 0.78 -19.10 -1.18
N PHE A 93 0.11 -18.29 -2.02
CA PHE A 93 -1.30 -17.99 -1.87
C PHE A 93 -2.13 -18.81 -2.86
N ALA A 94 -3.22 -19.43 -2.39
CA ALA A 94 -4.16 -20.15 -3.25
C ALA A 94 -5.27 -19.24 -3.79
N GLY A 95 -5.75 -19.54 -5.00
CA GLY A 95 -6.90 -18.90 -5.65
C GLY A 95 -6.56 -18.11 -6.92
N PRO A 96 -7.55 -17.45 -7.55
CA PRO A 96 -7.32 -16.60 -8.71
C PRO A 96 -6.39 -15.43 -8.36
N GLY A 97 -5.74 -14.84 -9.37
CA GLY A 97 -4.73 -13.79 -9.20
C GLY A 97 -5.13 -12.66 -8.25
N TRP A 98 -6.33 -12.10 -8.42
CA TRP A 98 -6.85 -11.04 -7.57
C TRP A 98 -6.99 -11.47 -6.10
N LEU A 99 -7.40 -12.72 -5.84
CA LEU A 99 -7.58 -13.23 -4.48
C LEU A 99 -6.23 -13.49 -3.81
N ARG A 100 -5.24 -13.98 -4.56
CA ARG A 100 -3.86 -14.11 -4.06
C ARG A 100 -3.27 -12.75 -3.69
N GLY A 101 -3.49 -11.78 -4.56
CA GLY A 101 -3.14 -10.39 -4.32
C GLY A 101 -3.82 -9.81 -3.09
N LEU A 102 -5.13 -10.03 -2.92
CA LEU A 102 -5.91 -9.58 -1.76
C LEU A 102 -5.37 -10.17 -0.46
N LYS A 103 -5.10 -11.49 -0.43
CA LYS A 103 -4.52 -12.18 0.75
C LYS A 103 -3.15 -11.60 1.12
N PHE A 104 -2.30 -11.35 0.13
CA PHE A 104 -1.02 -10.68 0.34
C PHE A 104 -1.22 -9.26 0.89
N GLY A 105 -2.13 -8.47 0.30
CA GLY A 105 -2.45 -7.13 0.76
C GLY A 105 -2.97 -7.09 2.20
N LEU A 106 -3.84 -8.02 2.59
CA LEU A 106 -4.31 -8.17 3.97
C LEU A 106 -3.18 -8.52 4.94
N MET A 107 -2.28 -9.41 4.55
CA MET A 107 -1.10 -9.72 5.36
C MET A 107 -0.24 -8.47 5.60
N VAL A 108 -0.02 -7.66 4.56
CA VAL A 108 0.74 -6.41 4.68
C VAL A 108 -0.02 -5.36 5.51
N ALA A 109 -1.35 -5.27 5.39
CA ALA A 109 -2.16 -4.39 6.23
C ALA A 109 -2.00 -4.71 7.71
N VAL A 110 -2.04 -6.00 8.09
CA VAL A 110 -1.83 -6.43 9.48
C VAL A 110 -0.43 -6.04 9.98
N ILE A 111 0.59 -6.21 9.15
CA ILE A 111 1.97 -5.82 9.47
C ILE A 111 2.05 -4.29 9.67
N ALA A 112 1.46 -3.52 8.77
CA ALA A 112 1.44 -2.05 8.85
C ALA A 112 0.70 -1.55 10.09
N ALA A 113 -0.49 -2.08 10.37
CA ALA A 113 -1.26 -1.74 11.56
C ALA A 113 -0.51 -2.12 12.84
N SER A 114 0.17 -3.27 12.87
CA SER A 114 1.00 -3.70 14.00
C SER A 114 2.20 -2.75 14.21
N ALA A 115 2.84 -2.29 13.13
CA ALA A 115 3.90 -1.30 13.22
C ALA A 115 3.38 0.04 13.76
N MET A 116 2.21 0.50 13.32
CA MET A 116 1.56 1.72 13.82
C MET A 116 1.24 1.63 15.31
N LEU A 117 0.70 0.50 15.78
CA LEU A 117 0.47 0.25 17.21
C LEU A 117 1.78 0.24 18.01
N GLY A 118 2.87 -0.26 17.44
CA GLY A 118 4.18 -0.19 18.06
C GLY A 118 4.68 1.25 18.22
N TRP A 119 4.50 2.08 17.18
CA TRP A 119 4.90 3.49 17.22
C TRP A 119 3.97 4.36 18.08
N SER A 120 2.69 4.03 18.19
CA SER A 120 1.74 4.79 19.02
C SER A 120 2.10 4.75 20.50
N GLY A 121 2.75 3.68 20.97
CA GLY A 121 3.26 3.57 22.33
C GLY A 121 4.51 4.42 22.63
N VAL A 122 5.15 5.01 21.60
CA VAL A 122 6.42 5.73 21.73
C VAL A 122 6.29 7.20 21.30
N LEU A 123 5.53 7.47 20.24
CA LEU A 123 5.33 8.81 19.71
C LEU A 123 4.12 9.46 20.35
N ALA A 124 4.29 10.71 20.81
CA ALA A 124 3.26 11.50 21.49
C ALA A 124 2.22 12.08 20.51
N LEU A 125 1.63 11.23 19.68
CA LEU A 125 0.50 11.55 18.82
C LEU A 125 -0.80 11.02 19.42
N PRO A 126 -1.94 11.72 19.28
CA PRO A 126 -3.24 11.22 19.71
C PRO A 126 -3.58 9.84 19.13
N ASP A 127 -4.07 8.93 19.98
CA ASP A 127 -4.41 7.55 19.60
C ASP A 127 -5.41 7.46 18.44
N VAL A 128 -6.28 8.46 18.30
CA VAL A 128 -7.25 8.55 17.20
C VAL A 128 -6.56 8.62 15.83
N ILE A 129 -5.40 9.30 15.71
CA ILE A 129 -4.63 9.36 14.46
C ILE A 129 -4.10 7.97 14.12
N TRP A 130 -3.52 7.28 15.10
CA TRP A 130 -3.00 5.92 14.92
C TRP A 130 -4.09 4.93 14.52
N ALA A 131 -5.25 5.02 15.17
CA ALA A 131 -6.39 4.15 14.86
C ALA A 131 -6.87 4.33 13.41
N TRP A 132 -6.98 5.57 12.94
CA TRP A 132 -7.42 5.85 11.58
C TRP A 132 -6.37 5.50 10.52
N TRP A 133 -5.07 5.75 10.77
CA TRP A 133 -4.01 5.29 9.87
C TRP A 133 -3.92 3.76 9.80
N ALA A 134 -4.10 3.08 10.95
CA ALA A 134 -4.16 1.63 10.98
C ALA A 134 -5.36 1.11 10.20
N PHE A 135 -6.53 1.70 10.38
CA PHE A 135 -7.74 1.36 9.62
C PHE A 135 -7.55 1.60 8.12
N GLU A 136 -6.96 2.71 7.73
CA GLU A 136 -6.69 3.06 6.33
C GLU A 136 -5.77 2.01 5.66
N SER A 137 -4.82 1.43 6.39
CA SER A 137 -3.99 0.34 5.89
C SER A 137 -4.81 -0.88 5.42
N PHE A 138 -5.95 -1.17 6.08
CA PHE A 138 -6.89 -2.23 5.70
C PHE A 138 -7.77 -1.88 4.49
N ILE A 139 -7.66 -0.66 3.96
CA ILE A 139 -8.27 -0.25 2.70
C ILE A 139 -7.21 -0.33 1.59
N TYR A 140 -6.09 0.35 1.77
CA TYR A 140 -5.09 0.55 0.71
C TYR A 140 -4.33 -0.72 0.31
N TYR A 141 -3.84 -1.49 1.29
CA TYR A 141 -3.03 -2.67 0.97
C TYR A 141 -3.86 -3.81 0.37
N PRO A 142 -5.07 -4.14 0.89
CA PRO A 142 -5.92 -5.16 0.27
C PRO A 142 -6.34 -4.80 -1.16
N LEU A 143 -6.72 -3.54 -1.41
CA LEU A 143 -7.07 -3.07 -2.74
C LEU A 143 -5.86 -3.12 -3.70
N GLY A 144 -4.74 -2.51 -3.31
CA GLY A 144 -3.51 -2.50 -4.11
C GLY A 144 -3.02 -3.91 -4.39
N GLY A 145 -3.07 -4.79 -3.38
CA GLY A 145 -2.80 -6.21 -3.49
C GLY A 145 -3.71 -6.89 -4.51
N ALA A 146 -5.02 -6.71 -4.44
CA ALA A 146 -5.97 -7.32 -5.36
C ALA A 146 -5.71 -6.90 -6.82
N VAL A 147 -5.48 -5.61 -7.07
CA VAL A 147 -5.14 -5.08 -8.40
C VAL A 147 -3.82 -5.65 -8.89
N LEU A 148 -2.79 -5.64 -8.05
CA LEU A 148 -1.48 -6.22 -8.35
C LEU A 148 -1.59 -7.70 -8.74
N GLY A 149 -2.32 -8.49 -7.95
CA GLY A 149 -2.51 -9.92 -8.24
C GLY A 149 -3.30 -10.17 -9.51
N TRP A 150 -4.29 -9.32 -9.81
CA TRP A 150 -5.06 -9.37 -11.05
C TRP A 150 -4.21 -9.07 -12.29
N VAL A 151 -3.33 -8.06 -12.22
CA VAL A 151 -2.37 -7.73 -13.28
C VAL A 151 -1.31 -8.81 -13.42
N ALA A 152 -0.73 -9.27 -12.30
CA ALA A 152 0.32 -10.27 -12.28
C ALA A 152 -0.12 -11.59 -12.95
N ALA A 153 -1.38 -12.01 -12.73
CA ALA A 153 -1.92 -13.21 -13.37
C ALA A 153 -2.04 -13.09 -14.91
N ARG A 154 -2.18 -11.87 -15.45
CA ARG A 154 -2.18 -11.62 -16.90
C ARG A 154 -0.77 -11.54 -17.48
N LEU A 155 0.17 -10.99 -16.71
CA LEU A 155 1.56 -10.86 -17.13
C LEU A 155 2.32 -12.19 -17.07
N VAL A 156 2.01 -12.99 -16.05
CA VAL A 156 2.66 -14.27 -15.77
C VAL A 156 1.60 -15.27 -15.30
N PRO A 157 0.87 -15.89 -16.25
CA PRO A 157 -0.10 -16.94 -15.95
C PRO A 157 0.58 -18.09 -15.22
N ASP A 158 -0.09 -18.69 -14.25
CA ASP A 158 0.43 -19.91 -13.63
C ASP A 158 0.16 -21.11 -14.55
N PRO A 159 1.15 -21.99 -14.76
CA PRO A 159 0.92 -23.22 -15.50
C PRO A 159 -0.09 -24.08 -14.74
N GLY A 160 -1.25 -24.35 -15.36
CA GLY A 160 -2.30 -25.23 -14.81
C GLY A 160 -3.62 -24.55 -14.44
N LEU A 161 -3.70 -23.23 -14.53
CA LEU A 161 -4.96 -22.47 -14.48
C LEU A 161 -5.15 -21.81 -15.85
N SER A 162 -5.69 -22.57 -16.81
CA SER A 162 -6.27 -21.98 -18.03
C SER A 162 -7.43 -21.03 -17.65
N PRO A 163 -7.68 -19.98 -18.45
CA PRO A 163 -8.61 -18.89 -18.12
C PRO A 163 -10.01 -19.36 -17.71
#